data_AF-A0A1C4KYU5-F1
#
_entry.id   AF-A0A1C4KYU5-F1
#
_cell.length_a   1.000
_cell.length_b   1.000
_cell.length_c   1.000
_cell.angle_alpha   90.00
_cell.angle_beta   90.00
_cell.angle_gamma   90.00
#
_symmetry.space_group_name_H-M   'P 1'
#
loop_
_entity.id
_entity.type
_entity.pdbx_description
1 polymer ?
#
loop_
_entity_poly.entity_id
_entity_poly.type
_entity_poly.pdbx_seq_one_letter_code
_entity_poly.pdbx_strand_id
1 'polypeptide(L)'
;MPRHQSTAAQRALQAQRETGGKYTVELRQTQAGSRPGPFTLGQLLTACGTAPDWIGENPVVAPEWAPEMFVFTPLGGPVPYSAVLLLLGLLAPTSRSTELELESRNGFHSLIVASSGRRFEMVLSQDDYVTERCRVPGCELRPVSAHSTPYCALRHLAARSEDELVEMAAGWGNAQREEFSVQNPAAVPLGEEGDQLIAAAVAQCAFFPVQAALIASAYERPDMVDVVYFGEQAVQVQHAMDTEYFRLMRVAAAARKHIQKFAGGRCACGAALQIGAGPERTAAVLLGRLCNRRRTVAAAYPPRLDGSGSQLLPPDPAGHKGPNTHDLQDPTQTG
;
A
#
# COMPACT_ATOMS: atom_id res chain seq x y z
N MET A 1 -47.81 -28.81 -17.86
CA MET A 1 -48.05 -27.60 -18.67
C MET A 1 -47.41 -26.40 -17.99
N PRO A 2 -46.46 -25.66 -18.61
CA PRO A 2 -46.14 -24.27 -18.25
C PRO A 2 -46.57 -23.27 -19.35
N ARG A 3 -46.81 -21.99 -18.96
CA ARG A 3 -47.33 -20.87 -19.80
C ARG A 3 -46.39 -19.64 -19.84
N HIS A 4 -46.47 -18.91 -20.96
CA HIS A 4 -45.78 -17.66 -21.38
C HIS A 4 -46.05 -16.38 -20.54
N GLN A 5 -45.03 -15.54 -20.30
CA GLN A 5 -45.12 -14.09 -19.93
C GLN A 5 -43.82 -13.34 -20.31
N SER A 6 -43.79 -12.34 -21.24
CA SER A 6 -42.54 -11.57 -21.51
C SER A 6 -42.57 -10.15 -22.15
N THR A 7 -43.67 -9.38 -22.21
CA THR A 7 -43.67 -8.06 -22.92
C THR A 7 -43.66 -6.81 -22.04
N ALA A 8 -43.85 -6.94 -20.72
CA ALA A 8 -43.83 -5.79 -19.79
C ALA A 8 -42.40 -5.41 -19.35
N ALA A 9 -41.52 -6.39 -19.22
CA ALA A 9 -40.17 -6.20 -18.67
C ALA A 9 -39.28 -5.29 -19.53
N GLN A 10 -39.42 -5.35 -20.86
CA GLN A 10 -38.58 -4.57 -21.76
C GLN A 10 -38.90 -3.06 -21.72
N ARG A 11 -40.16 -2.69 -21.47
CA ARG A 11 -40.56 -1.27 -21.39
C ARG A 11 -40.07 -0.59 -20.11
N ALA A 12 -39.97 -1.35 -19.02
CA ALA A 12 -39.46 -0.84 -17.74
C ALA A 12 -37.97 -0.46 -17.80
N LEU A 13 -37.16 -1.22 -18.54
CA LEU A 13 -35.72 -0.99 -18.64
C LEU A 13 -35.35 0.30 -19.37
N GLN A 14 -36.16 0.69 -20.36
CA GLN A 14 -35.87 1.88 -21.16
C GLN A 14 -36.15 3.18 -20.39
N ALA A 15 -37.24 3.22 -19.60
CA ALA A 15 -37.57 4.35 -18.74
C ALA A 15 -36.53 4.60 -17.62
N GLN A 16 -35.87 3.53 -17.12
CA GLN A 16 -34.80 3.64 -16.14
C GLN A 16 -33.55 4.36 -16.65
N ARG A 17 -33.23 4.22 -17.94
CA ARG A 17 -32.00 4.81 -18.51
C ARG A 17 -32.12 6.32 -18.66
N GLU A 18 -33.29 6.81 -19.07
CA GLU A 18 -33.51 8.24 -19.29
C GLU A 18 -33.61 9.04 -17.99
N THR A 19 -34.15 8.42 -16.94
CA THR A 19 -34.20 9.03 -15.60
C THR A 19 -32.81 9.10 -14.98
N GLY A 20 -31.99 8.06 -15.10
CA GLY A 20 -30.64 8.02 -14.53
C GLY A 20 -29.71 9.16 -15.03
N GLY A 21 -29.81 9.55 -16.30
CA GLY A 21 -28.93 10.58 -16.88
C GLY A 21 -29.18 12.00 -16.35
N LYS A 22 -30.42 12.32 -15.94
CA LYS A 22 -30.77 13.67 -15.46
C LYS A 22 -30.26 13.92 -14.04
N TYR A 23 -30.42 12.96 -13.14
CA TYR A 23 -29.95 13.07 -11.75
C TYR A 23 -28.44 13.28 -11.64
N THR A 24 -27.67 12.70 -12.55
CA THR A 24 -26.20 12.82 -12.52
C THR A 24 -25.68 14.22 -12.87
N VAL A 25 -26.44 15.03 -13.62
CA VAL A 25 -26.01 16.39 -14.01
C VAL A 25 -26.29 17.38 -12.88
N GLU A 26 -27.43 17.25 -12.21
CA GLU A 26 -27.81 18.09 -11.07
C GLU A 26 -26.86 17.88 -9.87
N LEU A 27 -26.47 16.63 -9.60
CA LEU A 27 -25.60 16.28 -8.47
C LEU A 27 -24.19 16.88 -8.57
N ARG A 28 -23.68 17.08 -9.80
CA ARG A 28 -22.38 17.73 -10.04
C ARG A 28 -22.46 19.24 -9.83
N GLN A 29 -23.56 19.87 -10.21
CA GLN A 29 -23.72 21.33 -10.05
C GLN A 29 -23.89 21.71 -8.58
N THR A 30 -24.51 20.85 -7.75
CA THR A 30 -24.61 21.07 -6.30
C THR A 30 -23.28 20.95 -5.53
N GLN A 31 -22.27 20.28 -6.08
CA GLN A 31 -20.96 20.11 -5.41
C GLN A 31 -19.98 21.29 -5.63
N ALA A 32 -20.32 22.25 -6.49
CA ALA A 32 -19.42 23.36 -6.88
C ALA A 32 -19.54 24.63 -6.01
N GLY A 33 -20.29 24.62 -4.90
CA GLY A 33 -20.25 25.69 -3.90
C GLY A 33 -18.85 25.78 -3.27
N SER A 34 -18.26 26.97 -3.24
CA SER A 34 -16.85 27.25 -2.92
C SER A 34 -16.28 26.40 -1.76
N ARG A 35 -15.45 25.41 -2.09
CA ARG A 35 -14.71 24.63 -1.09
C ARG A 35 -13.72 25.57 -0.38
N PRO A 36 -13.67 25.60 0.95
CA PRO A 36 -12.75 26.46 1.68
C PRO A 36 -11.29 26.13 1.33
N GLY A 37 -10.44 27.16 1.27
CA GLY A 37 -9.02 27.01 0.98
C GLY A 37 -8.24 26.28 2.08
N PRO A 38 -7.02 25.80 1.78
CA PRO A 38 -6.16 25.19 2.79
C PRO A 38 -5.87 26.21 3.88
N PHE A 39 -5.68 25.69 5.08
CA PHE A 39 -5.39 26.51 6.24
C PHE A 39 -4.27 25.86 7.02
N THR A 40 -3.57 26.66 7.82
CA THR A 40 -2.51 26.11 8.65
C THR A 40 -3.06 25.61 9.98
N LEU A 41 -2.38 24.64 10.57
CA LEU A 41 -2.65 24.21 11.94
C LEU A 41 -2.59 25.40 12.90
N GLY A 42 -1.69 26.36 12.65
CA GLY A 42 -1.63 27.63 13.36
C GLY A 42 -2.92 28.46 13.26
N GLN A 43 -3.47 28.64 12.05
CA GLN A 43 -4.73 29.37 11.85
C GLN A 43 -5.91 28.70 12.58
N LEU A 44 -5.99 27.37 12.52
CA LEU A 44 -7.02 26.61 13.24
C LEU A 44 -6.92 26.80 14.76
N LEU A 45 -5.70 26.77 15.32
CA LEU A 45 -5.46 26.96 16.75
C LEU A 45 -5.69 28.37 17.23
N THR A 46 -5.31 29.36 16.42
CA THR A 46 -5.61 30.76 16.74
C THR A 46 -7.11 30.95 16.83
N ALA A 47 -7.89 30.44 15.87
CA ALA A 47 -9.34 30.51 15.93
C ALA A 47 -9.92 29.77 17.15
N CYS A 48 -9.37 28.60 17.49
CA CYS A 48 -9.78 27.84 18.67
C CYS A 48 -9.61 28.60 20.00
N GLY A 49 -8.72 29.60 20.08
CA GLY A 49 -8.50 30.39 21.30
C GLY A 49 -9.15 31.78 21.28
N THR A 50 -9.65 32.25 20.13
CA THR A 50 -10.09 33.64 19.95
C THR A 50 -11.43 33.81 19.24
N ALA A 51 -11.93 32.79 18.56
CA ALA A 51 -13.24 32.85 17.92
C ALA A 51 -14.35 32.80 18.98
N PRO A 52 -15.47 33.52 18.76
CA PRO A 52 -16.60 33.47 19.67
C PRO A 52 -17.24 32.09 19.69
N ASP A 53 -17.76 31.71 20.86
CA ASP A 53 -18.52 30.50 21.06
C ASP A 53 -19.73 30.46 20.11
N TRP A 54 -20.00 29.28 19.57
CA TRP A 54 -21.16 29.06 18.71
C TRP A 54 -22.42 28.86 19.56
N ILE A 55 -23.44 29.68 19.32
CA ILE A 55 -24.69 29.74 20.11
C ILE A 55 -25.90 29.07 19.44
N GLY A 56 -25.68 28.28 18.39
CA GLY A 56 -26.77 27.58 17.68
C GLY A 56 -27.17 26.26 18.34
N GLU A 57 -28.26 25.66 17.88
CA GLU A 57 -28.70 24.33 18.31
C GLU A 57 -28.03 23.23 17.46
N ASN A 58 -27.43 22.22 18.11
CA ASN A 58 -26.89 21.07 17.39
C ASN A 58 -28.04 20.14 16.97
N PRO A 59 -28.29 19.93 15.66
CA PRO A 59 -29.45 19.16 15.22
C PRO A 59 -29.29 17.64 15.41
N VAL A 60 -28.11 17.17 15.83
CA VAL A 60 -27.79 15.74 15.96
C VAL A 60 -27.90 15.24 17.40
N VAL A 61 -27.72 16.12 18.39
CA VAL A 61 -27.69 15.75 19.81
C VAL A 61 -28.47 16.74 20.65
N ALA A 62 -29.07 16.27 21.75
CA ALA A 62 -29.81 17.14 22.66
C ALA A 62 -28.87 18.18 23.31
N PRO A 63 -29.37 19.37 23.70
CA PRO A 63 -28.54 20.49 24.15
C PRO A 63 -27.60 20.14 25.30
N GLU A 64 -28.03 19.29 26.24
CA GLU A 64 -27.21 18.85 27.38
C GLU A 64 -26.04 17.93 27.00
N TRP A 65 -25.98 17.46 25.74
CA TRP A 65 -24.93 16.61 25.18
C TRP A 65 -24.19 17.26 24.00
N ALA A 66 -24.58 18.48 23.62
CA ALA A 66 -23.92 19.18 22.51
C ALA A 66 -22.53 19.65 22.95
N PRO A 67 -21.48 19.37 22.16
CA PRO A 67 -20.14 19.83 22.50
C PRO A 67 -20.06 21.35 22.48
N GLU A 68 -19.11 21.92 23.21
CA GLU A 68 -18.75 23.34 23.06
C GLU A 68 -18.04 23.53 21.72
N MET A 69 -18.55 24.44 20.88
CA MET A 69 -18.08 24.63 19.51
C MET A 69 -17.74 26.10 19.23
N PHE A 70 -16.87 26.32 18.25
CA PHE A 70 -16.62 27.64 17.67
C PHE A 70 -16.77 27.59 16.15
N VAL A 71 -17.03 28.75 15.54
CA VAL A 71 -17.14 28.85 14.09
C VAL A 71 -15.75 29.02 13.47
N PHE A 72 -15.39 28.10 12.57
CA PHE A 72 -14.18 28.24 11.76
C PHE A 72 -14.55 28.07 10.29
N THR A 73 -14.63 29.20 9.58
CA THR A 73 -15.03 29.27 8.17
C THR A 73 -14.28 28.28 7.27
N PRO A 74 -12.95 28.05 7.44
CA PRO A 74 -12.24 27.06 6.63
C PRO A 74 -12.67 25.60 6.84
N LEU A 75 -13.29 25.26 7.98
CA LEU A 75 -13.89 23.94 8.22
C LEU A 75 -15.40 23.91 7.89
N GLY A 76 -15.92 24.98 7.28
CA GLY A 76 -17.28 25.04 6.73
C GLY A 76 -18.40 25.08 7.79
N GLY A 77 -18.09 25.46 9.03
CA GLY A 77 -19.10 25.55 10.08
C GLY A 77 -18.53 25.47 11.49
N PRO A 78 -19.41 25.23 12.49
CA PRO A 78 -18.98 25.05 13.87
C PRO A 78 -18.17 23.77 14.02
N VAL A 79 -17.14 23.82 14.87
CA VAL A 79 -16.24 22.71 15.16
C VAL A 79 -16.03 22.64 16.67
N PRO A 80 -16.09 21.45 17.28
CA PRO A 80 -15.82 21.31 18.71
C PRO A 80 -14.40 21.76 19.07
N TYR A 81 -14.25 22.52 20.16
CA TYR A 81 -12.92 22.85 20.70
C TYR A 81 -12.12 21.58 20.98
N SER A 82 -12.79 20.59 21.57
CA SER A 82 -12.29 19.25 21.83
C SER A 82 -11.67 18.60 20.58
N ALA A 83 -12.38 18.54 19.46
CA ALA A 83 -11.90 17.90 18.23
C ALA A 83 -10.67 18.60 17.62
N VAL A 84 -10.58 19.93 17.72
CA VAL A 84 -9.43 20.69 17.20
C VAL A 84 -8.18 20.44 18.03
N LEU A 85 -8.33 20.45 19.37
CA LEU A 85 -7.24 20.08 20.27
C LEU A 85 -6.75 18.64 20.00
N LEU A 86 -7.65 17.73 19.62
CA LEU A 86 -7.31 16.36 19.23
C LEU A 86 -6.59 16.26 17.86
N LEU A 87 -7.02 17.00 16.85
CA LEU A 87 -6.33 17.03 15.56
C LEU A 87 -4.92 17.61 15.69
N LEU A 88 -4.75 18.68 16.49
CA LEU A 88 -3.43 19.18 16.86
C LEU A 88 -2.60 18.06 17.47
N GLY A 89 -3.18 17.30 18.40
CA GLY A 89 -2.55 16.10 18.94
C GLY A 89 -1.98 15.17 17.86
N LEU A 90 -2.75 14.87 16.80
CA LEU A 90 -2.36 13.96 15.70
C LEU A 90 -1.31 14.53 14.75
N LEU A 91 -1.10 15.84 14.81
CA LEU A 91 -0.19 16.59 13.96
C LEU A 91 0.91 17.29 14.74
N ALA A 92 1.06 17.01 16.03
CA ALA A 92 2.10 17.61 16.89
C ALA A 92 3.54 17.51 16.33
N PRO A 93 3.97 16.49 15.57
CA PRO A 93 5.30 16.44 14.93
C PRO A 93 5.50 17.46 13.80
N THR A 94 4.40 18.07 13.36
CA THR A 94 4.37 18.94 12.21
C THR A 94 4.36 20.38 12.69
N SER A 95 4.93 21.30 11.91
CA SER A 95 5.04 22.70 12.32
C SER A 95 3.64 23.34 12.45
N ARG A 96 3.54 24.48 13.14
CA ARG A 96 2.31 25.32 13.08
C ARG A 96 1.99 25.79 11.66
N SER A 97 2.99 25.79 10.77
CA SER A 97 2.82 26.07 9.34
C SER A 97 2.33 24.85 8.55
N THR A 98 2.10 23.71 9.20
CA THR A 98 1.57 22.52 8.54
C THR A 98 0.21 22.82 7.96
N GLU A 99 0.11 22.58 6.66
CA GLU A 99 -1.11 22.76 5.92
C GLU A 99 -2.08 21.63 6.26
N LEU A 100 -3.31 22.06 6.48
CA LEU A 100 -4.49 21.26 6.70
C LEU A 100 -5.46 21.56 5.57
N GLU A 101 -6.14 20.52 5.12
CA GLU A 101 -7.22 20.67 4.15
C GLU A 101 -8.46 19.95 4.68
N LEU A 102 -9.62 20.60 4.59
CA LEU A 102 -10.89 19.93 4.79
C LEU A 102 -11.19 19.02 3.59
N GLU A 103 -11.18 17.71 3.81
CA GLU A 103 -11.57 16.73 2.81
C GLU A 103 -13.08 16.58 2.68
N SER A 104 -13.81 16.46 3.78
CA SER A 104 -15.26 16.28 3.75
C SER A 104 -15.89 16.79 5.02
N ARG A 105 -17.18 17.12 4.93
CA ARG A 105 -18.00 17.44 6.09
C ARG A 105 -19.38 16.84 5.91
N ASN A 106 -19.75 15.97 6.84
CA ASN A 106 -21.06 15.38 6.96
C ASN A 106 -21.90 16.17 7.97
N GLY A 107 -22.34 17.37 7.58
CA GLY A 107 -23.18 18.25 8.40
C GLY A 107 -22.61 18.50 9.79
N PHE A 108 -23.32 18.03 10.82
CA PHE A 108 -22.94 18.05 12.23
C PHE A 108 -22.48 16.69 12.75
N HIS A 109 -22.37 15.67 11.90
CA HIS A 109 -21.94 14.33 12.31
C HIS A 109 -20.42 14.24 12.37
N SER A 110 -19.73 14.53 11.27
CA SER A 110 -18.28 14.42 11.17
C SER A 110 -17.72 15.30 10.06
N LEU A 111 -16.41 15.44 10.02
CA LEU A 111 -15.64 16.00 8.92
C LEU A 111 -14.33 15.24 8.77
N ILE A 112 -13.66 15.29 7.64
CA ILE A 112 -12.34 14.68 7.44
C ILE A 112 -11.37 15.78 7.05
N VAL A 113 -10.17 15.77 7.62
CA VAL A 113 -9.06 16.68 7.27
C VAL A 113 -7.81 15.93 6.88
N ALA A 114 -7.07 16.43 5.90
CA ALA A 114 -5.81 15.85 5.44
C ALA A 114 -4.60 16.66 5.88
N SER A 115 -3.49 15.97 6.12
CA SER A 115 -2.18 16.60 6.37
C SER A 115 -1.03 15.62 6.11
N SER A 116 -0.02 16.03 5.33
CA SER A 116 1.23 15.29 5.12
C SER A 116 1.04 13.79 4.80
N GLY A 117 0.12 13.48 3.89
CA GLY A 117 -0.19 12.10 3.49
C GLY A 117 -1.02 11.30 4.49
N ARG A 118 -1.59 11.97 5.49
CA ARG A 118 -2.46 11.41 6.53
C ARG A 118 -3.81 12.08 6.49
N ARG A 119 -4.83 11.40 7.01
CA ARG A 119 -6.22 11.80 6.90
C ARG A 119 -6.95 11.56 8.19
N PHE A 120 -7.81 12.46 8.63
CA PHE A 120 -8.36 12.45 9.98
C PHE A 120 -9.83 12.79 9.95
N GLU A 121 -10.68 11.82 10.26
CA GLU A 121 -12.09 12.07 10.47
C GLU A 121 -12.35 12.60 11.88
N MET A 122 -12.81 13.84 12.00
CA MET A 122 -13.26 14.49 13.23
C MET A 122 -14.78 14.35 13.35
N VAL A 123 -15.31 13.75 14.41
CA VAL A 123 -16.76 13.74 14.70
C VAL A 123 -17.13 15.07 15.38
N LEU A 124 -18.25 15.63 14.94
CA LEU A 124 -18.71 16.98 15.29
C LEU A 124 -19.92 16.96 16.23
N SER A 125 -20.56 15.81 16.37
CA SER A 125 -21.79 15.63 17.14
C SER A 125 -21.53 15.20 18.59
N GLN A 126 -20.28 14.93 18.94
CA GLN A 126 -19.88 14.43 20.24
C GLN A 126 -18.57 15.10 20.59
N ASP A 127 -18.33 15.28 21.89
CA ASP A 127 -17.00 15.68 22.34
C ASP A 127 -15.96 14.61 22.00
N ASP A 128 -14.74 15.08 21.75
CA ASP A 128 -13.52 14.28 21.80
C ASP A 128 -13.36 13.13 20.76
N TYR A 129 -13.66 13.32 19.47
CA TYR A 129 -13.45 12.22 18.49
C TYR A 129 -12.79 12.64 17.17
N VAL A 130 -11.57 12.13 16.90
CA VAL A 130 -10.82 12.27 15.64
C VAL A 130 -10.11 10.94 15.28
N THR A 131 -10.21 10.44 14.04
CA THR A 131 -9.64 9.13 13.64
C THR A 131 -8.88 9.14 12.32
N GLU A 132 -7.69 8.53 12.28
CA GLU A 132 -6.92 8.43 11.03
C GLU A 132 -7.60 7.45 10.06
N ARG A 133 -7.95 7.97 8.89
CA ARG A 133 -8.52 7.20 7.80
C ARG A 133 -7.41 6.58 6.99
N CYS A 134 -7.78 5.82 5.96
CA CYS A 134 -6.72 5.40 5.05
C CYS A 134 -5.85 6.56 4.71
N ARG A 135 -4.53 6.35 4.73
CA ARG A 135 -3.62 7.26 4.03
C ARG A 135 -4.12 7.51 2.59
N VAL A 136 -5.02 6.67 2.05
CA VAL A 136 -5.92 6.89 0.89
C VAL A 136 -7.13 7.78 1.23
N PRO A 137 -7.22 9.01 0.70
CA PRO A 137 -8.44 9.82 0.57
C PRO A 137 -9.76 9.04 0.40
N GLY A 138 -10.84 9.46 1.06
CA GLY A 138 -12.15 8.83 1.03
C GLY A 138 -12.30 7.41 1.63
N CYS A 139 -11.24 6.68 1.99
CA CYS A 139 -11.40 5.37 2.61
C CYS A 139 -12.07 5.53 3.98
N GLU A 140 -13.33 5.12 4.01
CA GLU A 140 -14.17 5.04 5.21
C GLU A 140 -13.81 3.80 6.03
N LEU A 141 -13.14 2.85 5.39
CA LEU A 141 -12.28 1.94 6.11
C LEU A 141 -11.04 2.72 6.54
N ARG A 142 -10.52 2.35 7.68
CA ARG A 142 -9.15 2.70 8.02
C ARG A 142 -8.21 2.00 6.98
N PRO A 143 -6.94 2.41 6.80
CA PRO A 143 -6.19 2.27 5.53
C PRO A 143 -6.08 1.00 4.66
N VAL A 144 -6.30 1.00 3.28
CA VAL A 144 -5.66 0.24 2.11
C VAL A 144 -5.98 0.68 0.62
N SER A 145 -5.09 0.50 -0.38
CA SER A 145 -5.29 0.38 -1.86
C SER A 145 -4.31 -0.62 -2.55
N ALA A 146 -3.83 -0.42 -3.80
CA ALA A 146 -3.09 -1.42 -4.59
C ALA A 146 -1.65 -1.06 -5.06
N HIS A 147 -1.28 0.20 -5.20
CA HIS A 147 -0.02 0.59 -5.86
C HIS A 147 0.92 1.41 -4.97
N SER A 148 0.53 1.62 -3.72
CA SER A 148 1.28 2.32 -2.70
C SER A 148 1.04 1.66 -1.37
N THR A 149 1.97 0.95 -0.77
CA THR A 149 1.75 0.31 0.54
C THR A 149 1.57 1.24 1.79
N PRO A 150 1.00 2.47 1.70
CA PRO A 150 0.18 3.11 2.73
C PRO A 150 -1.09 2.38 3.22
N TYR A 151 -1.05 1.06 3.34
CA TYR A 151 -2.22 0.21 3.48
C TYR A 151 -2.13 -0.77 4.66
N CYS A 152 -3.25 -1.17 5.24
CA CYS A 152 -3.30 -2.36 6.06
C CYS A 152 -3.24 -3.62 5.18
N ALA A 153 -2.06 -4.24 5.18
CA ALA A 153 -1.77 -5.49 4.49
C ALA A 153 -2.80 -6.62 4.75
N LEU A 154 -3.59 -6.51 5.81
CA LEU A 154 -4.41 -7.59 6.36
C LEU A 154 -5.92 -7.46 6.13
N ARG A 155 -6.47 -6.29 5.71
CA ARG A 155 -7.92 -6.18 5.40
C ARG A 155 -8.25 -5.81 3.98
N HIS A 156 -7.41 -5.03 3.30
CA HIS A 156 -7.63 -4.83 1.87
C HIS A 156 -6.48 -5.18 0.95
N LEU A 157 -5.31 -5.56 1.46
CA LEU A 157 -4.35 -6.33 0.64
C LEU A 157 -4.66 -7.83 0.80
N ALA A 158 -4.89 -8.32 2.02
CA ALA A 158 -5.31 -9.71 2.20
C ALA A 158 -6.76 -10.00 1.76
N ALA A 159 -7.59 -9.02 1.41
CA ALA A 159 -8.87 -9.28 0.72
C ALA A 159 -8.70 -9.40 -0.81
N ARG A 160 -7.46 -9.27 -1.31
CA ARG A 160 -7.14 -9.33 -2.73
C ARG A 160 -6.87 -10.76 -3.17
N SER A 161 -7.17 -11.00 -4.43
CA SER A 161 -6.81 -12.21 -5.13
C SER A 161 -5.28 -12.34 -5.30
N GLU A 162 -4.84 -13.56 -5.58
CA GLU A 162 -3.45 -13.87 -5.94
C GLU A 162 -2.95 -12.99 -7.09
N ASP A 163 -3.70 -12.97 -8.20
CA ASP A 163 -3.36 -12.19 -9.40
C ASP A 163 -3.23 -10.69 -9.08
N GLU A 164 -4.12 -10.13 -8.23
CA GLU A 164 -4.02 -8.74 -7.79
C GLU A 164 -2.72 -8.49 -7.00
N LEU A 165 -2.36 -9.35 -6.04
CA LEU A 165 -1.13 -9.16 -5.27
C LEU A 165 0.14 -9.30 -6.13
N VAL A 166 0.10 -10.16 -7.14
CA VAL A 166 1.20 -10.32 -8.11
C VAL A 166 1.40 -9.02 -8.90
N GLU A 167 0.31 -8.45 -9.38
CA GLU A 167 0.32 -7.18 -10.11
C GLU A 167 0.84 -6.03 -9.22
N MET A 168 0.39 -5.93 -7.95
CA MET A 168 0.88 -4.92 -6.99
C MET A 168 2.39 -5.05 -6.73
N ALA A 169 2.90 -6.28 -6.66
CA ALA A 169 4.32 -6.56 -6.46
C ALA A 169 5.17 -6.23 -7.69
N ALA A 170 4.71 -6.61 -8.89
CA ALA A 170 5.39 -6.21 -10.12
C ALA A 170 5.45 -4.67 -10.25
N GLY A 171 4.35 -3.99 -9.92
CA GLY A 171 4.27 -2.53 -9.91
C GLY A 171 5.27 -1.88 -8.95
N TRP A 172 5.29 -2.32 -7.68
CA TRP A 172 6.23 -1.80 -6.69
C TRP A 172 7.69 -2.07 -7.08
N GLY A 173 7.97 -3.28 -7.56
CA GLY A 173 9.32 -3.66 -8.00
C GLY A 173 9.83 -2.78 -9.13
N ASN A 174 9.03 -2.60 -10.20
CA ASN A 174 9.43 -1.72 -11.32
C ASN A 174 9.69 -0.28 -10.85
N ALA A 175 8.90 0.26 -9.93
CA ALA A 175 9.09 1.63 -9.39
C ALA A 175 10.44 1.78 -8.68
N GLN A 176 10.81 0.77 -7.87
CA GLN A 176 12.11 0.75 -7.22
C GLN A 176 13.24 0.55 -8.25
N ARG A 177 13.05 -0.30 -9.26
CA ARG A 177 14.04 -0.44 -10.33
C ARG A 177 14.30 0.88 -11.03
N GLU A 178 13.26 1.61 -11.42
CA GLU A 178 13.40 2.89 -12.09
C GLU A 178 14.16 3.92 -11.23
N GLU A 179 13.86 4.00 -9.92
CA GLU A 179 14.54 4.90 -8.98
C GLU A 179 16.06 4.61 -8.87
N PHE A 180 16.47 3.35 -8.96
CA PHE A 180 17.85 2.93 -8.67
C PHE A 180 18.66 2.41 -9.88
N SER A 181 18.02 2.10 -11.00
CA SER A 181 18.63 1.41 -12.17
C SER A 181 19.80 2.15 -12.80
N VAL A 182 19.77 3.49 -12.80
CA VAL A 182 20.81 4.32 -13.44
C VAL A 182 22.08 4.41 -12.57
N GLN A 183 21.93 4.36 -11.25
CA GLN A 183 23.02 4.62 -10.31
C GLN A 183 23.60 3.33 -9.72
N ASN A 184 22.74 2.37 -9.36
CA ASN A 184 23.15 1.11 -8.77
C ASN A 184 22.01 0.06 -8.86
N PRO A 185 21.94 -0.75 -9.93
CA PRO A 185 20.89 -1.75 -10.10
C PRO A 185 20.93 -2.86 -9.04
N ALA A 186 22.04 -3.01 -8.31
CA ALA A 186 22.16 -3.97 -7.21
C ALA A 186 21.68 -3.41 -5.86
N ALA A 187 21.41 -2.10 -5.76
CA ALA A 187 21.02 -1.45 -4.50
C ALA A 187 19.52 -1.16 -4.38
N VAL A 188 18.67 -1.72 -5.25
CA VAL A 188 17.22 -1.51 -5.25
C VAL A 188 16.64 -1.98 -3.90
N PRO A 189 16.07 -1.10 -3.06
CA PRO A 189 15.49 -1.49 -1.79
C PRO A 189 13.99 -1.77 -1.97
N LEU A 190 13.55 -3.02 -1.81
CA LEU A 190 12.11 -3.34 -1.88
C LEU A 190 11.31 -2.84 -0.67
N GLY A 191 12.00 -2.50 0.43
CA GLY A 191 11.43 -1.73 1.54
C GLY A 191 10.28 -2.41 2.29
N GLU A 192 9.66 -1.63 3.17
CA GLU A 192 8.53 -2.08 4.00
C GLU A 192 7.29 -2.39 3.14
N GLU A 193 7.19 -1.68 2.03
CA GLU A 193 6.18 -1.83 1.02
C GLU A 193 6.18 -3.21 0.34
N GLY A 194 7.35 -3.68 -0.09
CA GLY A 194 7.50 -5.04 -0.61
C GLY A 194 7.15 -6.10 0.45
N ASP A 195 7.52 -5.86 1.71
CA ASP A 195 7.23 -6.77 2.82
C ASP A 195 5.72 -6.89 3.10
N GLN A 196 4.98 -5.79 2.99
CA GLN A 196 3.52 -5.78 3.14
C GLN A 196 2.81 -6.59 2.05
N LEU A 197 3.31 -6.60 0.82
CA LEU A 197 2.78 -7.40 -0.27
C LEU A 197 3.07 -8.90 -0.07
N ILE A 198 4.28 -9.25 0.39
CA ILE A 198 4.61 -10.63 0.75
C ILE A 198 3.73 -11.15 1.89
N ALA A 199 3.50 -10.33 2.91
CA ALA A 199 2.64 -10.72 4.02
C ALA A 199 1.19 -10.97 3.56
N ALA A 200 0.64 -10.11 2.70
CA ALA A 200 -0.68 -10.30 2.10
C ALA A 200 -0.73 -11.59 1.23
N ALA A 201 0.33 -11.86 0.48
CA ALA A 201 0.44 -13.05 -0.37
C ALA A 201 0.47 -14.35 0.44
N VAL A 202 1.18 -14.39 1.57
CA VAL A 202 1.19 -15.56 2.45
C VAL A 202 -0.21 -15.85 3.01
N ALA A 203 -1.00 -14.81 3.32
CA ALA A 203 -2.38 -14.96 3.76
C ALA A 203 -3.28 -15.59 2.68
N GLN A 204 -3.02 -15.30 1.41
CA GLN A 204 -3.75 -15.83 0.25
C GLN A 204 -3.16 -17.12 -0.32
N CYS A 205 -2.14 -17.71 0.32
CA CYS A 205 -1.36 -18.83 -0.23
C CYS A 205 -0.71 -18.54 -1.61
N ALA A 206 -0.50 -17.26 -1.91
CA ALA A 206 -0.01 -16.69 -3.18
C ALA A 206 1.48 -16.27 -3.12
N PHE A 207 2.25 -16.74 -2.14
CA PHE A 207 3.59 -16.22 -1.85
C PHE A 207 4.55 -16.27 -3.05
N PHE A 208 4.74 -17.44 -3.67
CA PHE A 208 5.75 -17.60 -4.71
C PHE A 208 5.48 -16.75 -5.96
N PRO A 209 4.24 -16.70 -6.50
CA PRO A 209 3.90 -15.77 -7.57
C PRO A 209 4.23 -14.31 -7.25
N VAL A 210 3.84 -13.84 -6.05
CA VAL A 210 4.04 -12.43 -5.64
C VAL A 210 5.52 -12.11 -5.44
N GLN A 211 6.29 -13.02 -4.83
CA GLN A 211 7.73 -12.87 -4.65
C GLN A 211 8.46 -12.82 -5.99
N ALA A 212 8.13 -13.73 -6.91
CA ALA A 212 8.77 -13.78 -8.23
C ALA A 212 8.53 -12.50 -9.02
N ALA A 213 7.29 -11.98 -8.97
CA ALA A 213 6.95 -10.70 -9.57
C ALA A 213 7.73 -9.53 -8.94
N LEU A 214 7.80 -9.46 -7.61
CA LEU A 214 8.52 -8.40 -6.90
C LEU A 214 10.01 -8.34 -7.32
N ILE A 215 10.70 -9.50 -7.36
CA ILE A 215 12.13 -9.58 -7.69
C ILE A 215 12.38 -9.33 -9.18
N ALA A 216 11.63 -10.00 -10.07
CA ALA A 216 11.85 -9.87 -11.51
C ALA A 216 11.60 -8.44 -11.99
N SER A 217 10.67 -7.73 -11.37
CA SER A 217 10.39 -6.33 -11.69
C SER A 217 11.39 -5.36 -11.07
N ALA A 218 11.95 -5.66 -9.89
CA ALA A 218 12.90 -4.79 -9.20
C ALA A 218 14.33 -4.86 -9.74
N TYR A 219 14.78 -6.01 -10.20
CA TYR A 219 16.16 -6.21 -10.64
C TYR A 219 16.22 -6.49 -12.13
N GLU A 220 15.81 -7.69 -12.55
CA GLU A 220 15.54 -8.12 -13.93
C GLU A 220 15.03 -9.58 -13.84
N ARG A 221 14.54 -10.17 -14.91
CA ARG A 221 14.32 -11.61 -14.91
C ARG A 221 15.66 -12.36 -14.83
N PRO A 222 15.76 -13.45 -14.05
CA PRO A 222 17.04 -14.18 -13.88
C PRO A 222 17.65 -14.66 -15.18
N ASP A 223 16.82 -15.07 -16.14
CA ASP A 223 17.24 -15.53 -17.46
C ASP A 223 17.76 -14.40 -18.36
N MET A 224 17.55 -13.14 -17.97
CA MET A 224 17.92 -11.95 -18.72
C MET A 224 19.08 -11.19 -18.08
N VAL A 225 19.49 -11.50 -16.84
CA VAL A 225 20.57 -10.77 -16.14
C VAL A 225 21.86 -10.74 -16.95
N ASP A 226 22.31 -11.90 -17.45
CA ASP A 226 23.53 -12.01 -18.28
C ASP A 226 23.39 -11.44 -19.70
N VAL A 227 22.15 -11.13 -20.12
CA VAL A 227 21.85 -10.49 -21.42
C VAL A 227 21.84 -8.98 -21.29
N VAL A 228 21.36 -8.47 -20.15
CA VAL A 228 21.17 -7.04 -19.88
C VAL A 228 22.41 -6.41 -19.22
N TYR A 229 23.07 -7.14 -18.32
CA TYR A 229 24.25 -6.69 -17.58
C TYR A 229 25.48 -7.49 -18.02
N PHE A 230 26.66 -6.85 -18.02
CA PHE A 230 27.90 -7.46 -18.46
C PHE A 230 28.92 -7.59 -17.32
N GLY A 231 29.65 -8.71 -17.30
CA GLY A 231 30.79 -8.92 -16.41
C GLY A 231 30.41 -8.83 -14.92
N GLU A 232 31.18 -8.06 -14.16
CA GLU A 232 31.00 -7.93 -12.70
C GLU A 232 29.62 -7.38 -12.31
N GLN A 233 28.99 -6.57 -13.16
CA GLN A 233 27.67 -6.01 -12.87
C GLN A 233 26.57 -7.07 -12.88
N ALA A 234 26.62 -8.04 -13.80
CA ALA A 234 25.68 -9.16 -13.82
C ALA A 234 25.78 -10.00 -12.55
N VAL A 235 27.01 -10.25 -12.08
CA VAL A 235 27.28 -10.97 -10.82
C VAL A 235 26.74 -10.20 -9.61
N GLN A 236 26.93 -8.88 -9.57
CA GLN A 236 26.41 -8.03 -8.48
C GLN A 236 24.88 -7.99 -8.45
N VAL A 237 24.23 -7.86 -9.59
CA VAL A 237 22.76 -7.89 -9.69
C VAL A 237 22.22 -9.25 -9.28
N GLN A 238 22.83 -10.34 -9.75
CA GLN A 238 22.43 -11.70 -9.36
C GLN A 238 22.58 -11.90 -7.84
N HIS A 239 23.69 -11.46 -7.26
CA HIS A 239 23.91 -11.54 -5.82
C HIS A 239 22.87 -10.73 -5.02
N ALA A 240 22.49 -9.55 -5.51
CA ALA A 240 21.43 -8.73 -4.90
C ALA A 240 20.07 -9.42 -4.98
N MET A 241 19.72 -10.00 -6.13
CA MET A 241 18.49 -10.78 -6.32
C MET A 241 18.42 -11.96 -5.35
N ASP A 242 19.50 -12.73 -5.21
CA ASP A 242 19.53 -13.87 -4.31
C ASP A 242 19.44 -13.44 -2.83
N THR A 243 20.13 -12.37 -2.48
CA THR A 243 20.05 -11.76 -1.14
C THR A 243 18.61 -11.36 -0.81
N GLU A 244 17.93 -10.72 -1.76
CA GLU A 244 16.57 -10.26 -1.59
C GLU A 244 15.56 -11.41 -1.62
N TYR A 245 15.79 -12.43 -2.44
CA TYR A 245 15.02 -13.67 -2.41
C TYR A 245 15.04 -14.30 -1.01
N PHE A 246 16.23 -14.47 -0.41
CA PHE A 246 16.34 -15.01 0.94
C PHE A 246 15.77 -14.08 2.00
N ARG A 247 15.80 -12.75 1.79
CA ARG A 247 15.13 -11.79 2.67
C ARG A 247 13.61 -11.95 2.63
N LEU A 248 12.99 -11.98 1.46
CA LEU A 248 11.54 -12.15 1.31
C LEU A 248 11.07 -13.54 1.78
N MET A 249 11.89 -14.60 1.62
CA MET A 249 11.62 -15.92 2.23
C MET A 249 11.56 -15.84 3.75
N ARG A 250 12.45 -15.07 4.37
CA ARG A 250 12.41 -14.80 5.82
C ARG A 250 11.17 -13.99 6.20
N VAL A 251 10.80 -12.96 5.42
CA VAL A 251 9.55 -12.17 5.61
C VAL A 251 8.32 -13.07 5.51
N ALA A 252 8.28 -14.00 4.56
CA ALA A 252 7.17 -14.93 4.37
C ALA A 252 7.09 -15.98 5.47
N ALA A 253 8.23 -16.55 5.88
CA ALA A 253 8.29 -17.46 7.03
C ALA A 253 7.80 -16.75 8.30
N ALA A 254 8.16 -15.48 8.47
CA ALA A 254 7.68 -14.64 9.55
C ALA A 254 6.16 -14.39 9.46
N ALA A 255 5.64 -13.97 8.29
CA ALA A 255 4.20 -13.75 8.06
C ALA A 255 3.38 -15.04 8.24
N ARG A 256 3.93 -16.20 7.85
CA ARG A 256 3.28 -17.51 8.05
C ARG A 256 3.21 -17.88 9.52
N LYS A 257 4.34 -17.78 10.23
CA LYS A 257 4.37 -17.99 11.69
C LYS A 257 3.39 -17.04 12.39
N HIS A 258 3.26 -15.80 11.90
CA HIS A 258 2.31 -14.81 12.36
C HIS A 258 0.85 -15.26 12.16
N ILE A 259 0.44 -15.60 10.94
CA ILE A 259 -0.93 -16.07 10.66
C ILE A 259 -1.26 -17.37 11.41
N GLN A 260 -0.33 -18.35 11.46
CA GLN A 260 -0.51 -19.59 12.22
C GLN A 260 -0.75 -19.33 13.70
N LYS A 261 -0.02 -18.38 14.27
CA LYS A 261 -0.23 -17.94 15.65
C LYS A 261 -1.64 -17.33 15.85
N PHE A 262 -2.16 -16.55 14.90
CA PHE A 262 -3.52 -16.01 14.94
C PHE A 262 -4.62 -17.08 14.76
N ALA A 263 -4.34 -18.15 14.02
CA ALA A 263 -5.28 -19.24 13.79
C ALA A 263 -5.27 -20.32 14.89
N GLY A 264 -4.13 -20.57 15.55
CA GLY A 264 -3.95 -21.60 16.58
C GLY A 264 -4.25 -21.16 18.02
N GLY A 265 -4.36 -19.85 18.27
CA GLY A 265 -4.81 -19.31 19.55
C GLY A 265 -6.34 -19.28 19.62
N ARG A 266 -6.95 -19.81 20.69
CA ARG A 266 -8.39 -19.68 20.95
C ARG A 266 -8.75 -18.22 21.23
N CYS A 267 -8.92 -17.41 20.21
CA CYS A 267 -9.45 -16.05 20.31
C CYS A 267 -10.75 -15.95 19.51
N ALA A 268 -11.78 -15.33 20.09
CA ALA A 268 -13.12 -15.22 19.53
C ALA A 268 -13.22 -14.42 18.20
N CYS A 269 -12.11 -13.87 17.72
CA CYS A 269 -11.98 -13.26 16.40
C CYS A 269 -11.51 -14.22 15.30
N GLY A 270 -11.37 -15.53 15.58
CA GLY A 270 -10.99 -16.55 14.58
C GLY A 270 -11.94 -16.68 13.36
N ALA A 271 -13.12 -16.06 13.41
CA ALA A 271 -14.00 -15.89 12.26
C ALA A 271 -13.53 -14.81 11.27
N ALA A 272 -12.66 -13.88 11.68
CA ALA A 272 -12.19 -12.78 10.84
C ALA A 272 -11.14 -13.21 9.78
N LEU A 273 -10.48 -14.35 9.97
CA LEU A 273 -9.66 -14.99 8.94
C LEU A 273 -10.49 -15.87 7.99
N GLN A 274 -11.81 -16.02 8.24
CA GLN A 274 -12.75 -16.66 7.31
C GLN A 274 -13.50 -15.63 6.44
N ILE A 275 -13.14 -14.34 6.49
CA ILE A 275 -13.71 -13.28 5.65
C ILE A 275 -13.07 -13.35 4.25
N GLY A 276 -13.26 -14.51 3.63
CA GLY A 276 -13.16 -14.79 2.20
C GLY A 276 -14.25 -15.77 1.73
N ALA A 277 -15.12 -16.24 2.64
CA ALA A 277 -16.28 -17.06 2.29
C ALA A 277 -17.54 -16.18 2.23
N GLY A 278 -17.89 -15.73 1.03
CA GLY A 278 -19.27 -15.34 0.74
C GLY A 278 -20.24 -16.51 0.96
N PRO A 279 -21.53 -16.25 1.16
CA PRO A 279 -22.49 -17.25 1.62
C PRO A 279 -22.94 -18.10 0.43
N GLU A 280 -22.13 -19.07 0.02
CA GLU A 280 -22.61 -20.31 -0.57
C GLU A 280 -21.47 -21.34 -0.66
N ARG A 281 -21.65 -22.41 0.12
CA ARG A 281 -20.94 -23.71 0.08
C ARG A 281 -19.64 -23.83 0.89
N THR A 282 -19.83 -24.49 2.03
CA THR A 282 -18.93 -25.48 2.67
C THR A 282 -17.67 -24.97 3.40
N ALA A 283 -17.89 -24.44 4.60
CA ALA A 283 -16.92 -24.45 5.69
C ALA A 283 -16.77 -25.89 6.26
N ALA A 284 -15.76 -26.63 5.80
CA ALA A 284 -15.18 -27.80 6.51
C ALA A 284 -13.91 -28.40 5.85
N VAL A 285 -13.40 -27.88 4.72
CA VAL A 285 -12.29 -28.53 3.96
C VAL A 285 -10.97 -27.72 3.98
N LEU A 286 -10.96 -26.49 4.49
CA LEU A 286 -9.84 -25.55 4.29
C LEU A 286 -8.68 -25.65 5.29
N LEU A 287 -8.82 -26.35 6.40
CA LEU A 287 -7.65 -26.71 7.24
C LEU A 287 -6.94 -27.99 6.73
N GLY A 288 -7.61 -28.79 5.88
CA GLY A 288 -7.04 -30.01 5.27
C GLY A 288 -6.45 -29.83 3.87
N ARG A 289 -6.54 -28.63 3.27
CA ARG A 289 -5.95 -28.30 1.96
C ARG A 289 -4.78 -27.33 2.02
N LEU A 290 -4.26 -27.05 3.23
CA LEU A 290 -2.95 -26.46 3.37
C LEU A 290 -1.90 -27.48 2.89
N CYS A 291 -1.16 -27.11 1.84
CA CYS A 291 -0.04 -27.86 1.25
C CYS A 291 -0.32 -29.09 0.34
N ASN A 292 -1.29 -29.03 -0.59
CA ASN A 292 -1.33 -30.05 -1.67
C ASN A 292 -1.44 -29.51 -3.10
N ARG A 293 -1.00 -28.27 -3.34
CA ARG A 293 -0.69 -27.76 -4.69
C ARG A 293 0.83 -27.62 -4.89
N ARG A 294 1.61 -28.61 -4.42
CA ARG A 294 2.98 -28.84 -4.91
C ARG A 294 2.90 -29.49 -6.29
N ARG A 295 2.68 -28.70 -7.35
CA ARG A 295 3.02 -28.99 -8.75
C ARG A 295 2.27 -28.00 -9.63
N THR A 296 2.94 -26.90 -10.00
CA THR A 296 3.04 -26.44 -11.40
C THR A 296 3.85 -25.15 -11.61
N VAL A 297 4.34 -24.45 -10.57
CA VAL A 297 5.10 -23.17 -10.79
C VAL A 297 6.52 -23.16 -10.19
N ALA A 298 7.12 -24.32 -9.94
CA ALA A 298 8.53 -24.42 -9.52
C ALA A 298 9.54 -24.26 -10.70
N ALA A 299 9.12 -23.66 -11.82
CA ALA A 299 9.96 -23.49 -13.00
C ALA A 299 10.56 -22.08 -13.14
N ALA A 300 10.14 -21.10 -12.32
CA ALA A 300 10.58 -19.71 -12.50
C ALA A 300 11.87 -19.34 -11.74
N TYR A 301 12.29 -20.12 -10.73
CA TYR A 301 13.46 -19.77 -9.90
C TYR A 301 14.00 -20.98 -9.09
N PRO A 302 14.60 -22.02 -9.72
CA PRO A 302 15.35 -22.99 -8.93
C PRO A 302 16.60 -22.30 -8.36
N PRO A 303 16.83 -22.30 -7.03
CA PRO A 303 18.09 -21.82 -6.49
C PRO A 303 19.23 -22.65 -7.13
N ARG A 304 20.19 -21.96 -7.77
CA ARG A 304 21.43 -22.61 -8.23
C ARG A 304 22.15 -23.07 -6.96
N LEU A 305 22.10 -24.37 -6.69
CA LEU A 305 22.99 -24.96 -5.70
C LEU A 305 24.39 -24.90 -6.31
N ASP A 306 25.26 -24.09 -5.72
CA ASP A 306 26.66 -23.99 -6.12
C ASP A 306 27.29 -25.38 -6.07
N GLY A 307 27.47 -25.94 -7.27
CA GLY A 307 28.34 -27.08 -7.51
C GLY A 307 29.78 -26.61 -7.40
N SER A 308 30.28 -26.53 -6.17
CA SER A 308 31.71 -26.54 -5.87
C SER A 308 32.30 -27.84 -6.43
N GLY A 309 32.80 -27.74 -7.66
CA GLY A 309 33.38 -28.84 -8.43
C GLY A 309 34.49 -28.38 -9.36
N SER A 310 35.22 -27.31 -9.02
CA SER A 310 36.51 -27.04 -9.64
C SER A 310 37.56 -27.94 -9.00
N GLN A 311 37.80 -29.08 -9.64
CA GLN A 311 38.93 -29.93 -9.34
C GLN A 311 40.22 -29.13 -9.52
N LEU A 312 41.00 -29.08 -8.43
CA LEU A 312 42.42 -28.77 -8.42
C LEU A 312 43.16 -29.69 -9.41
N LEU A 313 43.74 -29.11 -10.45
CA LEU A 313 44.85 -29.72 -11.18
C LEU A 313 46.17 -29.20 -10.57
N PRO A 314 47.15 -30.10 -10.29
CA PRO A 314 48.46 -29.71 -9.78
C PRO A 314 49.36 -29.13 -10.89
N PRO A 315 50.48 -28.47 -10.52
CA PRO A 315 51.27 -27.65 -11.43
C PRO A 315 52.26 -28.47 -12.26
N ASP A 316 52.47 -28.08 -13.52
CA ASP A 316 53.64 -28.49 -14.30
C ASP A 316 54.83 -27.56 -14.03
N PRO A 317 56.04 -28.12 -13.80
CA PRO A 317 57.28 -27.36 -13.67
C PRO A 317 58.04 -27.28 -15.01
N ALA A 318 58.94 -26.29 -15.10
CA ALA A 318 59.87 -25.95 -16.19
C ALA A 318 59.21 -25.23 -17.38
N GLY A 319 59.68 -24.07 -17.85
CA GLY A 319 60.94 -23.37 -17.66
C GLY A 319 61.44 -22.95 -19.05
N HIS A 320 61.55 -21.65 -19.34
CA HIS A 320 62.63 -21.11 -20.18
C HIS A 320 62.64 -19.57 -20.22
N LYS A 321 63.73 -19.04 -19.65
CA LYS A 321 64.57 -17.91 -20.08
C LYS A 321 64.06 -16.99 -21.22
N GLY A 322 64.16 -15.69 -20.96
CA GLY A 322 64.98 -14.80 -21.80
C GLY A 322 64.33 -13.47 -22.18
N PRO A 323 65.12 -12.38 -22.29
CA PRO A 323 64.72 -11.03 -21.90
C PRO A 323 64.40 -10.12 -23.10
N ASN A 324 63.78 -8.96 -22.84
CA ASN A 324 64.20 -7.72 -23.50
C ASN A 324 63.71 -6.48 -22.74
N THR A 325 64.71 -5.73 -22.30
CA THR A 325 64.69 -4.30 -21.96
C THR A 325 64.51 -3.45 -23.21
N HIS A 326 63.65 -2.43 -23.15
CA HIS A 326 63.94 -1.09 -23.68
C HIS A 326 62.84 -0.09 -23.24
N ASP A 327 63.20 0.74 -22.25
CA ASP A 327 63.39 2.19 -22.40
C ASP A 327 62.38 3.09 -23.13
N LEU A 328 62.14 4.22 -22.45
CA LEU A 328 61.97 5.61 -22.93
C LEU A 328 60.56 6.24 -22.97
N GLN A 329 60.39 7.10 -21.94
CA GLN A 329 60.09 8.55 -22.02
C GLN A 329 58.64 9.04 -22.09
N ASP A 330 58.23 9.58 -20.93
CA ASP A 330 57.48 10.83 -20.78
C ASP A 330 58.06 11.99 -21.60
N PRO A 331 57.20 12.93 -22.01
CA PRO A 331 57.46 14.30 -21.59
C PRO A 331 56.19 15.02 -21.09
N THR A 332 56.33 15.58 -19.90
CA THR A 332 55.71 16.85 -19.52
C THR A 332 56.09 17.95 -20.51
N GLN A 333 55.11 18.73 -21.00
CA GLN A 333 55.30 20.16 -21.25
C GLN A 333 53.95 20.89 -21.22
N THR A 334 53.79 21.69 -20.18
CA THR A 334 52.93 22.88 -20.08
C THR A 334 53.44 24.00 -20.98
N GLY A 335 52.53 24.65 -21.67
CA GLY A 335 52.66 25.92 -22.39
C GLY A 335 51.28 26.37 -22.84
#